data_AF-A0A9E6FCQ6-F1
#
_entry.id   AF-A0A9E6FCQ6-F1
#
_cell.length_a   1.000
_cell.length_b   1.000
_cell.length_c   1.000
_cell.angle_alpha   90.00
_cell.angle_beta   90.00
_cell.angle_gamma   90.00
#
_symmetry.space_group_name_H-M   'P 1'
#
loop_
_entity.id
_entity.type
_entity.pdbx_description
1 polymer ?
#
loop_
_entity_poly.entity_id
_entity_poly.type
_entity_poly.pdbx_seq_one_letter_code
_entity_poly.pdbx_strand_id
1 'polypeptide(L)'
;MKLSTRLNSFLASARSAAGFTMIELLIVISILGILAVAVLSAINPVEQINRGRDTGSRSDAEQLLSAIDRFNAFQGYYPWVYNPTDDHTIDDGAGGPLQVTDAWFVGGAAATANDCSVLLRLGTGDAAATDACTGSLEVKESFTSRVTDTGANPLYIYNDGAQGSSTYVCFTPQSGAFVQEAETRCQDATGTGLPNDMAGIADEVCGGYATDPTLMMICLP
;
A
#
# COMPACT_ATOMS: atom_id res chain seq x y z
N MET A 1 46.88 -74.34 4.66
CA MET A 1 47.48 -72.99 4.62
C MET A 1 46.36 -71.97 4.56
N LYS A 2 46.16 -71.23 5.66
CA LYS A 2 45.44 -69.94 5.89
C LYS A 2 44.12 -69.69 5.12
N LEU A 3 42.99 -69.72 5.83
CA LEU A 3 42.31 -68.54 6.43
C LEU A 3 41.85 -67.49 5.39
N SER A 4 40.54 -67.37 5.21
CA SER A 4 39.78 -66.09 5.16
C SER A 4 38.59 -66.20 4.20
N THR A 5 37.49 -66.80 4.65
CA THR A 5 36.17 -66.53 4.07
C THR A 5 35.12 -66.58 5.18
N ARG A 6 35.29 -65.71 6.17
CA ARG A 6 34.25 -65.36 7.14
C ARG A 6 34.28 -63.85 7.30
N LEU A 7 33.42 -63.15 6.58
CA LEU A 7 32.98 -61.78 6.90
C LEU A 7 31.86 -61.36 5.93
N ASN A 8 30.84 -62.19 5.77
CA ASN A 8 29.53 -61.74 5.28
C ASN A 8 28.50 -62.27 6.27
N SER A 9 27.58 -61.39 6.68
CA SER A 9 26.41 -61.67 7.54
C SER A 9 26.61 -61.62 9.06
N PHE A 10 27.10 -60.50 9.59
CA PHE A 10 26.79 -60.08 10.98
C PHE A 10 26.24 -58.65 11.10
N LEU A 11 25.69 -58.11 10.02
CA LEU A 11 24.91 -56.87 10.07
C LEU A 11 23.48 -57.11 9.53
N ALA A 12 22.80 -58.11 10.07
CA ALA A 12 21.35 -58.06 10.10
C ALA A 12 20.95 -57.34 11.39
N SER A 13 21.08 -56.01 11.38
CA SER A 13 20.38 -55.15 12.31
C SER A 13 18.90 -55.44 12.11
N ALA A 14 18.30 -56.26 12.99
CA ALA A 14 16.86 -56.38 13.11
C ALA A 14 16.34 -55.00 13.50
N ARG A 15 16.00 -54.20 12.50
CA ARG A 15 15.31 -52.93 12.70
C ARG A 15 13.93 -53.31 13.20
N SER A 16 13.73 -53.22 14.51
CA SER A 16 12.42 -53.32 15.16
C SER A 16 11.56 -52.19 14.61
N ALA A 17 10.88 -52.44 13.50
CA ALA A 17 9.82 -51.56 13.03
C ALA A 17 8.67 -51.74 14.02
N ALA A 18 8.72 -50.99 15.11
CA ALA A 18 7.56 -50.76 15.96
C ALA A 18 6.55 -49.98 15.11
N GLY A 19 5.61 -50.71 14.51
CA GLY A 19 4.52 -50.10 13.75
C GLY A 19 3.62 -49.32 14.70
N PHE A 20 3.31 -48.08 14.34
CA PHE A 20 2.25 -47.32 15.01
C PHE A 20 0.95 -48.11 14.97
N THR A 21 0.24 -48.17 16.09
CA THR A 21 -1.07 -48.81 16.11
C THR A 21 -2.09 -47.96 15.36
N MET A 22 -3.08 -48.59 14.69
CA MET A 22 -4.11 -47.84 13.96
C MET A 22 -4.90 -46.88 14.88
N ILE A 23 -5.08 -47.27 16.15
CA ILE A 23 -5.78 -46.44 17.15
C ILE A 23 -4.97 -45.20 17.56
N GLU A 24 -3.65 -45.33 17.62
CA GLU A 24 -2.76 -44.24 18.00
C GLU A 24 -2.73 -43.15 16.93
N LEU A 25 -2.68 -43.55 15.65
CA LEU A 25 -2.83 -42.59 14.56
C LEU A 25 -4.22 -41.95 14.52
N LEU A 26 -5.28 -42.69 14.87
CA LEU A 26 -6.66 -42.17 14.91
C LEU A 26 -6.83 -41.10 16.00
N ILE A 27 -6.30 -41.33 17.20
CA ILE A 27 -6.36 -40.36 18.30
C ILE A 27 -5.53 -39.11 17.97
N VAL A 28 -4.39 -39.27 17.30
CA VAL A 28 -3.56 -38.12 16.92
C VAL A 28 -4.28 -37.22 15.91
N ILE A 29 -4.86 -37.78 14.84
CA ILE A 29 -5.58 -36.95 13.86
C ILE A 29 -6.84 -36.32 14.46
N SER A 30 -7.49 -36.96 15.44
CA SER A 30 -8.66 -36.37 16.10
C SER A 30 -8.27 -35.19 16.98
N ILE A 31 -7.19 -35.32 17.76
CA ILE A 31 -6.65 -34.21 18.57
C ILE A 31 -6.16 -33.07 17.67
N LEU A 32 -5.43 -33.38 16.58
CA LEU A 32 -4.98 -32.36 15.63
C LEU A 32 -6.16 -31.63 14.97
N GLY A 33 -7.24 -32.34 14.64
CA GLY A 33 -8.46 -31.74 14.09
C GLY A 33 -9.10 -30.73 15.06
N ILE A 34 -9.25 -31.10 16.34
CA ILE A 34 -9.86 -30.23 17.36
C ILE A 34 -8.99 -28.99 17.59
N LEU A 35 -7.67 -29.17 17.72
CA LEU A 35 -6.74 -28.06 17.94
C LEU A 35 -6.70 -27.11 16.74
N ALA A 36 -6.73 -27.63 15.51
CA ALA A 36 -6.73 -26.80 14.31
C ALA A 36 -7.96 -25.87 14.25
N VAL A 37 -9.15 -26.39 14.56
CA VAL A 37 -10.39 -25.58 14.60
C VAL A 37 -10.33 -24.53 15.72
N ALA A 38 -9.83 -24.90 16.90
CA ALA A 38 -9.70 -23.97 18.02
C ALA A 38 -8.75 -22.79 17.70
N VAL A 39 -7.61 -23.08 17.06
CA VAL A 39 -6.64 -22.04 16.66
C VAL A 39 -7.20 -21.14 15.57
N LEU A 40 -7.83 -21.71 14.54
CA LEU A 40 -8.45 -20.91 13.47
C LEU A 40 -9.61 -20.05 13.97
N SER A 41 -10.34 -20.51 15.00
CA SER A 41 -11.38 -19.69 15.64
C SER A 41 -10.82 -18.52 16.45
N ALA A 42 -9.55 -18.59 16.88
CA ALA A 42 -8.91 -17.54 17.67
C ALA A 42 -8.27 -16.45 16.78
N ILE A 43 -7.99 -16.75 15.50
CA ILE A 43 -7.44 -15.79 14.54
C ILE A 43 -8.58 -15.26 13.68
N ASN A 44 -8.67 -13.95 13.49
CA ASN A 44 -9.52 -13.38 12.45
C ASN A 44 -8.72 -13.32 11.13
N PRO A 45 -8.88 -14.29 10.19
CA PRO A 45 -8.07 -14.34 8.97
C PRO A 45 -8.35 -13.16 8.05
N VAL A 46 -9.57 -12.65 8.04
CA VAL A 46 -9.98 -11.49 7.21
C VAL A 46 -9.20 -10.26 7.65
N GLU A 47 -9.11 -10.02 8.95
CA GLU A 47 -8.36 -8.90 9.51
C GLU A 47 -6.87 -8.97 9.18
N GLN A 48 -6.26 -10.16 9.21
CA GLN A 48 -4.85 -10.31 8.82
C GLN A 48 -4.61 -10.02 7.34
N ILE A 49 -5.54 -10.45 6.46
CA ILE A 49 -5.45 -10.16 5.02
C ILE A 49 -5.58 -8.65 4.78
N ASN A 50 -6.56 -8.00 5.41
CA ASN A 50 -6.75 -6.56 5.29
C ASN A 50 -5.54 -5.78 5.80
N ARG A 51 -4.94 -6.21 6.93
CA ARG A 51 -3.72 -5.59 7.44
C ARG A 51 -2.54 -5.72 6.46
N GLY A 52 -2.45 -6.85 5.77
CA GLY A 52 -1.49 -7.05 4.69
C GLY A 52 -1.71 -6.09 3.51
N ARG A 53 -2.98 -5.88 3.12
CA ARG A 53 -3.35 -4.93 2.06
C ARG A 53 -3.02 -3.49 2.44
N ASP A 54 -3.36 -3.06 3.65
CA ASP A 54 -3.06 -1.72 4.14
C ASP A 54 -1.55 -1.46 4.24
N THR A 55 -0.76 -2.48 4.63
CA THR A 55 0.70 -2.40 4.61
C THR A 55 1.22 -2.22 3.18
N GLY A 56 0.60 -2.88 2.20
CA GLY A 56 0.86 -2.66 0.77
C GLY A 56 0.51 -1.24 0.33
N SER A 57 -0.68 -0.73 0.67
CA SER A 57 -1.11 0.63 0.34
C SER A 57 -0.19 1.69 0.94
N ARG A 58 0.27 1.51 2.18
CA ARG A 58 1.28 2.37 2.81
C ARG A 58 2.59 2.36 2.04
N SER A 59 3.09 1.18 1.67
CA SER A 59 4.32 1.07 0.88
C SER A 59 4.19 1.71 -0.50
N ASP A 60 3.01 1.59 -1.13
CA ASP A 60 2.74 2.20 -2.43
C ASP A 60 2.66 3.74 -2.32
N ALA A 61 2.05 4.24 -1.25
CA ALA A 61 2.00 5.66 -0.94
C ALA A 61 3.39 6.26 -0.66
N GLU A 62 4.22 5.58 0.15
CA GLU A 62 5.62 5.97 0.40
C GLU A 62 6.46 5.96 -0.88
N GLN A 63 6.24 4.99 -1.77
CA GLN A 63 6.94 4.92 -3.05
C GLN A 63 6.54 6.08 -3.97
N LEU A 64 5.24 6.41 -4.05
CA LEU A 64 4.76 7.54 -4.84
C LEU A 64 5.33 8.86 -4.31
N LEU A 65 5.25 9.07 -3.01
CA LEU A 65 5.77 10.26 -2.35
C LEU A 65 7.28 10.42 -2.59
N SER A 66 8.07 9.36 -2.41
CA SER A 66 9.52 9.41 -2.67
C SER A 66 9.83 9.76 -4.13
N ALA A 67 9.03 9.28 -5.08
CA ALA A 67 9.19 9.63 -6.49
C ALA A 67 8.86 11.11 -6.76
N ILE A 68 7.81 11.63 -6.13
CA ILE A 68 7.45 13.05 -6.20
C ILE A 68 8.56 13.94 -5.63
N ASP A 69 9.09 13.58 -4.46
CA ASP A 69 10.15 14.36 -3.81
C ASP A 69 11.44 14.36 -4.62
N ARG A 70 11.84 13.22 -5.20
CA ARG A 70 12.99 13.15 -6.10
C ARG A 70 12.79 14.00 -7.33
N PHE A 71 11.61 13.91 -7.95
CA PHE A 71 11.27 14.76 -9.09
C PHE A 71 11.40 16.24 -8.72
N ASN A 72 10.81 16.66 -7.60
CA ASN A 72 10.89 18.04 -7.12
C ASN A 72 12.34 18.47 -6.84
N ALA A 73 13.14 17.61 -6.20
CA ALA A 73 14.54 17.89 -5.92
C ALA A 73 15.39 18.10 -7.19
N PHE A 74 15.07 17.39 -8.29
CA PHE A 74 15.77 17.54 -9.57
C PHE A 74 15.25 18.70 -10.41
N GLN A 75 13.93 18.92 -10.47
CA GLN A 75 13.30 19.90 -11.36
C GLN A 75 13.09 21.27 -10.69
N GLY A 76 13.03 21.33 -9.36
CA GLY A 76 12.74 22.52 -8.58
C GLY A 76 11.25 22.88 -8.50
N TYR A 77 10.37 21.98 -8.94
CA TYR A 77 8.91 22.12 -8.90
C TYR A 77 8.24 20.74 -8.92
N TYR A 78 6.98 20.65 -8.52
CA TYR A 78 6.24 19.39 -8.42
C TYR A 78 5.83 18.79 -9.76
N PRO A 79 5.65 17.47 -9.88
CA PRO A 79 5.39 16.82 -11.16
C PRO A 79 4.02 17.16 -11.77
N TRP A 80 3.07 17.67 -10.99
CA TRP A 80 1.77 18.16 -11.47
C TRP A 80 1.78 19.61 -11.98
N VAL A 81 2.90 20.33 -11.90
CA VAL A 81 3.02 21.69 -12.45
C VAL A 81 4.06 21.77 -13.57
N TYR A 82 4.02 22.83 -14.39
CA TYR A 82 4.96 22.99 -15.50
C TYR A 82 6.18 23.80 -15.10
N ASN A 83 6.00 24.78 -14.21
CA ASN A 83 7.06 25.71 -13.80
C ASN A 83 7.03 25.97 -12.28
N PRO A 84 8.15 26.42 -11.69
CA PRO A 84 8.21 26.76 -10.26
C PRO A 84 7.25 27.86 -9.81
N THR A 85 6.79 28.72 -10.74
CA THR A 85 5.90 29.84 -10.44
C THR A 85 4.42 29.49 -10.55
N ASP A 86 4.09 28.30 -11.04
CA ASP A 86 2.71 27.84 -11.13
C ASP A 86 2.16 27.58 -9.73
N ASP A 87 0.83 27.49 -9.62
CA ASP A 87 0.19 27.09 -8.37
C ASP A 87 0.49 25.61 -8.07
N HIS A 88 1.00 25.34 -6.87
CA HIS A 88 1.37 23.98 -6.44
C HIS A 88 0.20 23.25 -5.76
N THR A 89 -0.96 23.90 -5.63
CA THR A 89 -2.16 23.26 -5.10
C THR A 89 -2.55 22.03 -5.92
N ILE A 90 -3.02 21.00 -5.22
CA ILE A 90 -3.70 19.87 -5.82
C ILE A 90 -5.18 20.04 -5.51
N ASP A 91 -5.93 20.55 -6.48
CA ASP A 91 -7.38 20.75 -6.38
C ASP A 91 -8.04 20.43 -7.73
N ASP A 92 -9.09 19.61 -7.70
CA ASP A 92 -10.01 19.36 -8.82
C ASP A 92 -11.31 20.17 -8.72
N GLY A 93 -11.43 21.02 -7.70
CA GLY A 93 -12.62 21.78 -7.35
C GLY A 93 -13.63 20.98 -6.52
N ALA A 94 -13.32 19.73 -6.14
CA ALA A 94 -14.18 18.90 -5.28
C ALA A 94 -13.91 19.11 -3.78
N GLY A 95 -12.85 19.83 -3.40
CA GLY A 95 -12.55 20.20 -2.02
C GLY A 95 -11.93 19.10 -1.16
N GLY A 96 -11.45 18.00 -1.77
CA GLY A 96 -10.83 16.89 -1.06
C GLY A 96 -9.52 16.42 -1.71
N PRO A 97 -8.86 15.41 -1.14
CA PRO A 97 -7.70 14.76 -1.75
C PRO A 97 -8.03 14.23 -3.15
N LEU A 98 -7.16 14.51 -4.13
CA LEU A 98 -7.35 14.06 -5.51
C LEU A 98 -6.99 12.59 -5.67
N GLN A 99 -7.84 11.80 -6.30
CA GLN A 99 -7.53 10.40 -6.56
C GLN A 99 -6.38 10.25 -7.58
N VAL A 100 -5.38 9.45 -7.24
CA VAL A 100 -4.26 9.11 -8.13
C VAL A 100 -4.76 8.12 -9.17
N THR A 101 -4.95 8.60 -10.39
CA THR A 101 -5.38 7.81 -11.55
C THR A 101 -4.63 8.27 -12.80
N ASP A 102 -4.83 7.58 -13.93
CA ASP A 102 -4.31 8.04 -15.22
C ASP A 102 -4.99 9.33 -15.72
N ALA A 103 -6.04 9.78 -15.04
CA ALA A 103 -6.72 11.07 -15.26
C ALA A 103 -6.20 12.19 -14.34
N TRP A 104 -5.15 11.95 -13.55
CA TRP A 104 -4.43 13.00 -12.83
C TRP A 104 -3.40 13.64 -13.76
N PHE A 105 -3.73 14.80 -14.33
CA PHE A 105 -2.94 15.49 -15.35
C PHE A 105 -2.08 16.62 -14.78
N VAL A 106 -0.97 16.92 -15.48
CA VAL A 106 -0.16 18.12 -15.21
C VAL A 106 -0.97 19.36 -15.57
N GLY A 107 -0.98 20.38 -14.69
CA GLY A 107 -1.69 21.64 -14.88
C GLY A 107 -3.15 21.66 -14.41
N GLY A 108 -3.63 20.60 -13.74
CA GLY A 108 -4.95 20.56 -13.09
C GLY A 108 -5.98 19.64 -13.77
N ALA A 109 -7.14 19.46 -13.14
CA ALA A 109 -8.15 18.45 -13.47
C ALA A 109 -9.01 18.72 -14.74
N ALA A 110 -8.77 19.82 -15.47
CA ALA A 110 -9.53 20.17 -16.68
C ALA A 110 -8.66 20.02 -17.94
N ALA A 111 -8.49 18.78 -18.40
CA ALA A 111 -7.75 18.48 -19.61
C ALA A 111 -8.44 19.09 -20.85
N THR A 112 -7.81 20.09 -21.45
CA THR A 112 -8.04 20.44 -22.85
C THR A 112 -6.80 19.99 -23.61
N ALA A 113 -6.83 18.77 -24.16
CA ALA A 113 -5.88 18.23 -25.15
C ALA A 113 -4.39 18.07 -24.76
N ASN A 114 -4.04 17.76 -23.51
CA ASN A 114 -2.65 17.48 -23.09
C ASN A 114 -2.54 16.17 -22.28
N ASP A 115 -2.12 15.09 -22.96
CA ASP A 115 -2.17 13.68 -22.53
C ASP A 115 -1.11 13.25 -21.49
N CYS A 116 -0.47 14.17 -20.77
CA CYS A 116 0.54 13.80 -19.77
C CYS A 116 -0.09 13.63 -18.38
N SER A 117 -0.38 12.39 -18.01
CA SER A 117 -0.67 12.09 -16.61
C SER A 117 0.59 12.27 -15.76
N VAL A 118 0.41 12.66 -14.50
CA VAL A 118 1.52 12.84 -13.56
C VAL A 118 2.25 11.51 -13.34
N LEU A 119 1.52 10.40 -13.33
CA LEU A 119 2.10 9.06 -13.25
C LEU A 119 2.98 8.74 -14.48
N LEU A 120 2.54 9.13 -15.68
CA LEU A 120 3.33 8.95 -16.89
C LEU A 120 4.61 9.78 -16.85
N ARG A 121 4.54 11.01 -16.35
CA ARG A 121 5.71 11.89 -16.15
C ARG A 121 6.70 11.37 -15.11
N LEU A 122 6.19 10.80 -14.01
CA LEU A 122 7.03 10.13 -13.01
C LEU A 122 7.64 8.83 -13.56
N GLY A 123 6.99 8.20 -14.53
CA GLY A 123 7.44 6.99 -15.21
C GLY A 123 8.25 7.27 -16.48
N THR A 124 7.84 6.61 -17.56
CA THR A 124 8.54 6.62 -18.86
C THR A 124 8.41 7.93 -19.63
N GLY A 125 7.43 8.77 -19.29
CA GLY A 125 6.99 9.88 -20.10
C GLY A 125 6.32 9.42 -21.39
N ASP A 126 5.92 10.38 -22.21
CA ASP A 126 5.41 10.16 -23.55
C ASP A 126 6.01 11.20 -24.51
N ALA A 127 6.84 10.71 -25.42
CA ALA A 127 7.46 11.54 -26.45
C ALA A 127 6.46 12.04 -27.51
N ALA A 128 5.25 11.46 -27.57
CA ALA A 128 4.17 11.90 -28.43
C ALA A 128 3.28 12.98 -27.78
N ALA A 129 3.38 13.18 -26.46
CA ALA A 129 2.63 14.21 -25.76
C ALA A 129 3.15 15.61 -26.15
N THR A 130 2.21 16.51 -26.43
CA THR A 130 2.47 17.84 -26.99
C THR A 130 3.17 18.81 -26.04
N ASP A 131 3.07 18.59 -24.73
CA ASP A 131 3.65 19.47 -23.70
C ASP A 131 4.41 18.67 -22.62
N ALA A 132 5.72 18.92 -22.51
CA ALA A 132 6.57 18.65 -21.34
C ALA A 132 6.51 17.25 -20.67
N CYS A 133 5.97 16.22 -21.34
CA CYS A 133 5.88 14.85 -20.79
C CYS A 133 7.20 14.08 -20.91
N THR A 134 8.27 14.69 -20.44
CA THR A 134 9.56 14.01 -20.29
C THR A 134 9.50 13.13 -19.05
N GLY A 135 9.67 11.83 -19.26
CA GLY A 135 9.70 10.85 -18.18
C GLY A 135 10.92 11.05 -17.29
N SER A 136 10.69 11.04 -15.98
CA SER A 136 11.76 11.10 -14.98
C SER A 136 12.29 9.72 -14.56
N LEU A 137 11.58 8.65 -14.91
CA LEU A 137 11.92 7.25 -14.57
C LEU A 137 12.05 7.00 -13.06
N GLU A 138 11.36 7.80 -12.23
CA GLU A 138 11.33 7.65 -10.77
C GLU A 138 10.45 6.46 -10.34
N VAL A 139 9.39 6.16 -11.12
CA VAL A 139 8.55 4.97 -10.94
C VAL A 139 8.59 4.06 -12.16
N LYS A 140 8.41 2.76 -11.92
CA LYS A 140 8.29 1.76 -13.00
C LYS A 140 6.85 1.69 -13.49
N GLU A 141 6.66 1.29 -14.74
CA GLU A 141 5.33 1.02 -15.30
C GLU A 141 4.54 -0.05 -14.51
N SER A 142 5.24 -1.04 -13.92
CA SER A 142 4.59 -2.02 -13.05
C SER A 142 4.08 -1.45 -11.71
N PHE A 143 4.59 -0.28 -11.32
CA PHE A 143 4.04 0.47 -10.19
C PHE A 143 2.76 1.19 -10.62
N THR A 144 2.82 1.96 -11.71
CA THR A 144 1.67 2.73 -12.21
C THR A 144 0.48 1.81 -12.49
N SER A 145 0.69 0.70 -13.21
CA SER A 145 -0.36 -0.28 -13.50
C SER A 145 -0.94 -0.95 -12.25
N ARG A 146 -0.20 -1.04 -11.14
CA ARG A 146 -0.70 -1.62 -9.89
C ARG A 146 -1.55 -0.62 -9.13
N VAL A 147 -1.12 0.63 -9.03
CA VAL A 147 -1.81 1.66 -8.23
C VAL A 147 -3.07 2.20 -8.91
N THR A 148 -3.17 2.10 -10.24
CA THR A 148 -4.37 2.48 -11.00
C THR A 148 -5.31 1.30 -11.31
N ASP A 149 -4.99 0.09 -10.87
CA ASP A 149 -5.86 -1.07 -11.06
C ASP A 149 -7.17 -0.94 -10.29
N THR A 150 -8.27 -1.38 -10.90
CA THR A 150 -9.61 -1.29 -10.29
C THR A 150 -9.78 -2.13 -9.01
N GLY A 151 -8.92 -3.14 -8.80
CA GLY A 151 -8.91 -3.96 -7.58
C GLY A 151 -7.96 -3.45 -6.50
N ALA A 152 -7.17 -2.41 -6.78
CA ALA A 152 -6.27 -1.82 -5.81
C ALA A 152 -7.03 -0.94 -4.81
N ASN A 153 -6.41 -0.71 -3.65
CA ASN A 153 -6.87 0.32 -2.74
C ASN A 153 -6.44 1.68 -3.31
N PRO A 154 -7.37 2.58 -3.67
CA PRO A 154 -7.03 3.83 -4.33
C PRO A 154 -6.13 4.69 -3.42
N LEU A 155 -5.14 5.30 -4.06
CA LEU A 155 -4.33 6.34 -3.44
C LEU A 155 -4.92 7.70 -3.80
N TYR A 156 -4.80 8.63 -2.87
CA TYR A 156 -5.18 10.02 -3.03
C TYR A 156 -3.98 10.90 -2.72
N ILE A 157 -3.92 12.07 -3.31
CA ILE A 157 -2.82 13.01 -3.11
C ILE A 157 -3.37 14.39 -2.76
N TYR A 158 -2.65 15.09 -1.90
CA TYR A 158 -2.99 16.43 -1.49
C TYR A 158 -1.74 17.29 -1.27
N ASN A 159 -1.83 18.56 -1.66
CA ASN A 159 -0.87 19.61 -1.36
C ASN A 159 -1.65 20.93 -1.40
N ASP A 160 -1.54 21.76 -0.35
CA ASP A 160 -2.26 23.05 -0.26
C ASP A 160 -1.59 24.18 -1.09
N GLY A 161 -0.48 23.87 -1.75
CA GLY A 161 0.30 24.76 -2.61
C GLY A 161 1.05 25.88 -1.87
N ALA A 162 0.96 25.96 -0.55
CA ALA A 162 1.62 27.01 0.21
C ALA A 162 3.12 26.72 0.37
N GLN A 163 3.93 27.78 0.48
CA GLN A 163 5.36 27.62 0.66
C GLN A 163 5.66 26.94 2.00
N GLY A 164 6.32 25.78 1.94
CA GLY A 164 6.71 25.00 3.10
C GLY A 164 5.71 23.92 3.51
N SER A 165 4.59 23.77 2.78
CA SER A 165 3.63 22.70 3.00
C SER A 165 4.12 21.36 2.51
N SER A 166 3.69 20.30 3.18
CA SER A 166 4.02 18.93 2.80
C SER A 166 3.10 18.41 1.71
N THR A 167 3.61 17.50 0.90
CA THR A 167 2.78 16.68 0.01
C THR A 167 2.32 15.47 0.79
N TYR A 168 1.03 15.15 0.70
CA TYR A 168 0.46 14.00 1.39
C TYR A 168 -0.06 12.99 0.39
N VAL A 169 0.22 11.71 0.64
CA VAL A 169 -0.43 10.60 -0.05
C VAL A 169 -1.30 9.84 0.95
N CYS A 170 -2.59 9.75 0.63
CA CYS A 170 -3.61 9.17 1.48
C CYS A 170 -4.19 7.88 0.91
N PHE A 171 -4.71 7.02 1.76
CA PHE A 171 -5.49 5.84 1.37
C PHE A 171 -6.51 5.48 2.46
N THR A 172 -7.57 4.79 2.08
CA THR A 172 -8.60 4.34 3.03
C THR A 172 -8.15 3.03 3.71
N PRO A 173 -8.12 2.95 5.05
CA PRO A 173 -7.73 1.74 5.76
C PRO A 173 -8.80 0.64 5.66
N GLN A 174 -8.38 -0.61 5.52
CA GLN A 174 -9.27 -1.78 5.43
C GLN A 174 -9.25 -2.66 6.68
N SER A 175 -8.20 -2.56 7.50
CA SER A 175 -8.03 -3.29 8.76
C SER A 175 -8.40 -2.42 9.95
N GLY A 176 -9.00 -3.02 10.97
CA GLY A 176 -9.32 -2.34 12.24
C GLY A 176 -8.08 -1.73 12.92
N ALA A 177 -6.91 -2.34 12.74
CA ALA A 177 -5.65 -1.79 13.25
C ALA A 177 -5.28 -0.45 12.61
N PHE A 178 -5.44 -0.31 11.29
CA PHE A 178 -5.15 0.93 10.57
C PHE A 178 -6.28 1.95 10.77
N VAL A 179 -7.55 1.52 10.86
CA VAL A 179 -8.67 2.40 11.25
C VAL A 179 -8.39 3.08 12.59
N GLN A 180 -7.97 2.30 13.60
CA GLN A 180 -7.64 2.86 14.92
C GLN A 180 -6.43 3.83 14.85
N GLU A 181 -5.47 3.58 13.97
CA GLU A 181 -4.37 4.51 13.70
C GLU A 181 -4.90 5.84 13.11
N ALA A 182 -5.82 5.78 12.14
CA ALA A 182 -6.45 6.96 11.55
C ALA A 182 -7.24 7.76 12.60
N GLU A 183 -8.06 7.09 13.42
CA GLU A 183 -8.79 7.72 14.52
C GLU A 183 -7.87 8.42 15.52
N THR A 184 -6.76 7.76 15.89
CA THR A 184 -5.79 8.33 16.83
C THR A 184 -5.13 9.59 16.26
N ARG A 185 -4.89 9.62 14.94
CA ARG A 185 -4.32 10.80 14.26
C ARG A 185 -5.32 11.94 14.14
N CYS A 186 -6.59 11.64 13.83
CA CYS A 186 -7.64 12.65 13.72
C CYS A 186 -7.96 13.32 15.06
N GLN A 187 -7.88 12.58 16.17
CA GLN A 187 -8.30 12.96 17.52
C GLN A 187 -9.80 13.25 17.68
N ASP A 188 -10.42 13.95 16.73
CA ASP A 188 -11.86 14.22 16.64
C ASP A 188 -12.31 14.31 15.18
N ALA A 189 -13.61 14.54 14.98
CA ALA A 189 -14.23 14.67 13.65
C ALA A 189 -13.82 15.94 12.89
N THR A 190 -13.18 16.90 13.55
CA THR A 190 -12.65 18.13 12.93
C THR A 190 -11.17 18.04 12.61
N GLY A 191 -10.54 16.89 12.87
CA GLY A 191 -9.13 16.65 12.56
C GLY A 191 -8.14 17.47 13.37
N THR A 192 -8.44 17.81 14.64
CA THR A 192 -7.53 18.62 15.48
C THR A 192 -6.14 18.01 15.69
N GLY A 193 -6.00 16.70 15.50
CA GLY A 193 -4.70 16.02 15.52
C GLY A 193 -3.92 16.07 14.21
N LEU A 194 -4.50 16.59 13.13
CA LEU A 194 -3.84 16.70 11.83
C LEU A 194 -2.89 17.92 11.77
N PRO A 195 -1.87 17.87 10.90
CA PRO A 195 -1.04 19.01 10.57
C PRO A 195 -1.85 20.20 10.01
N ASN A 196 -1.39 21.43 10.25
CA ASN A 196 -2.09 22.66 9.85
C ASN A 196 -2.24 22.82 8.32
N ASP A 197 -1.29 22.29 7.56
CA ASP A 197 -1.31 22.25 6.10
C ASP A 197 -2.34 21.27 5.56
N MET A 198 -2.90 20.38 6.38
CA MET A 198 -4.05 19.52 6.01
C MET A 198 -5.41 20.09 6.44
N ALA A 199 -5.46 21.30 7.01
CA ALA A 199 -6.70 21.86 7.53
C ALA A 199 -7.79 22.01 6.44
N GLY A 200 -7.39 22.19 5.17
CA GLY A 200 -8.31 22.30 4.04
C GLY A 200 -9.03 21.00 3.68
N ILE A 201 -8.56 19.85 4.17
CA ILE A 201 -9.13 18.51 3.89
C ILE A 201 -9.41 17.71 5.17
N ALA A 202 -9.46 18.37 6.32
CA ALA A 202 -9.58 17.69 7.60
C ALA A 202 -10.91 16.94 7.72
N ASP A 203 -12.00 17.50 7.20
CA ASP A 203 -13.33 16.91 7.21
C ASP A 203 -13.40 15.65 6.32
N GLU A 204 -12.67 15.64 5.19
CA GLU A 204 -12.57 14.52 4.28
C GLU A 204 -11.68 13.41 4.85
N VAL A 205 -10.50 13.75 5.41
CA VAL A 205 -9.54 12.78 5.96
C VAL A 205 -10.08 12.13 7.22
N CYS A 206 -10.71 12.92 8.09
CA CYS A 206 -11.33 12.46 9.32
C CYS A 206 -12.82 12.17 9.15
N GLY A 207 -13.29 12.11 7.90
CA GLY A 207 -14.65 11.76 7.55
C GLY A 207 -15.07 10.47 8.23
N GLY A 208 -16.21 10.47 8.92
CA GLY A 208 -16.69 9.28 9.61
C GLY A 208 -15.93 8.92 10.90
N TYR A 209 -15.14 9.83 11.49
CA TYR A 209 -14.57 9.64 12.84
C TYR A 209 -15.62 9.09 13.82
N ALA A 210 -15.29 7.96 14.47
CA ALA A 210 -16.13 7.24 15.43
C ALA A 210 -17.54 6.83 14.93
N THR A 211 -17.83 6.97 13.62
CA THR A 211 -19.17 6.76 13.05
C THR A 211 -19.16 5.85 11.83
N ASP A 212 -18.24 6.06 10.88
CA ASP A 212 -18.04 5.22 9.70
C ASP A 212 -16.55 5.17 9.32
N PRO A 213 -15.85 4.07 9.63
CA PRO A 213 -14.41 3.95 9.36
C PRO A 213 -14.08 3.88 7.86
N THR A 214 -15.06 3.65 6.99
CA THR A 214 -14.84 3.58 5.53
C THR A 214 -14.67 4.96 4.89
N LEU A 215 -15.03 6.01 5.62
CA LEU A 215 -14.88 7.40 5.19
C LEU A 215 -13.58 8.03 5.68
N MET A 216 -12.81 7.33 6.52
CA MET A 216 -11.56 7.82 7.08
C MET A 216 -10.38 7.53 6.14
N MET A 217 -9.36 8.36 6.21
CA MET A 217 -8.12 8.17 5.44
C MET A 217 -6.89 8.21 6.34
N ILE A 218 -5.85 7.49 5.93
CA ILE A 218 -4.50 7.64 6.48
C ILE A 218 -3.68 8.37 5.45
N CYS A 219 -3.16 9.53 5.83
CA CYS A 219 -2.25 10.32 5.02
C CYS A 219 -0.82 10.24 5.54
N LEU A 220 0.12 10.07 4.62
CA LEU A 220 1.55 10.04 4.87
C LEU A 220 2.17 11.34 4.33
N PRO A 221 2.96 12.08 5.13
CA PRO A 221 3.73 13.23 4.68
C PRO A 221 5.01 12.82 3.97
#